data_AF-L5LWC6-F1
#
_entry.id   AF-L5LWC6-F1
#
_cell.length_a   1.000
_cell.length_b   1.000
_cell.length_c   1.000
_cell.angle_alpha   90.00
_cell.angle_beta   90.00
_cell.angle_gamma   90.00
#
_symmetry.space_group_name_H-M   'P 1'
#
loop_
_entity.id
_entity.type
_entity.pdbx_description
1 polymer ?
#
loop_
_entity_poly.entity_id
_entity_poly.type
_entity_poly.pdbx_seq_one_letter_code
_entity_poly.pdbx_strand_id
1 'polypeptide(L)'
;MRSPVLLLCLWSACCCFAAGGPAPLGPEGPPQDELHEPKDVQIPARPSVRFNLRTSEDAEHEGCYLPVGHNQPLEDCGFNMTAKTFFIIHGWAMTGILGEWLYKLVSALRTREREANVVVVDWLPLAHQLYTDAVNNTKTVGHSIARMLDWLQEKDGFSLGNVHLIGYSLGAHVAGYAGNFVTGTVGRITGKHCLLHKQLVSSPCSSSDKLASLNQSAPH
;
A
#
# COMPACT_ATOMS: atom_id res chain seq x y z
N MET A 1 -38.57 30.31 50.64
CA MET A 1 -40.05 30.30 50.62
C MET A 1 -40.53 31.46 49.76
N ARG A 2 -41.40 31.14 48.79
CA ARG A 2 -42.37 32.03 48.12
C ARG A 2 -41.85 33.03 47.07
N SER A 3 -42.10 32.65 45.82
CA SER A 3 -42.48 33.55 44.72
C SER A 3 -43.69 34.43 45.13
N PRO A 4 -43.93 35.54 44.43
CA PRO A 4 -45.24 35.64 43.80
C PRO A 4 -45.21 36.10 42.33
N VAL A 5 -46.15 35.50 41.62
CA VAL A 5 -46.71 35.82 40.29
C VAL A 5 -47.71 36.98 40.42
N LEU A 6 -48.01 37.66 39.31
CA LEU A 6 -49.23 38.41 38.90
C LEU A 6 -48.87 39.81 38.37
N LEU A 7 -49.49 40.41 37.34
CA LEU A 7 -50.52 40.05 36.36
C LEU A 7 -50.70 41.29 35.43
N LEU A 8 -51.03 41.06 34.15
CA LEU A 8 -51.77 41.93 33.20
C LEU A 8 -51.22 43.31 32.76
N CYS A 9 -51.13 43.49 31.44
CA CYS A 9 -52.02 44.42 30.72
C CYS A 9 -52.14 44.03 29.23
N LEU A 10 -53.35 44.16 28.71
CA LEU A 10 -53.90 43.68 27.44
C LEU A 10 -53.95 44.78 26.37
N TRP A 11 -54.28 44.35 25.13
CA TRP A 11 -54.79 45.06 23.93
C TRP A 11 -53.73 45.40 22.86
N SER A 12 -53.96 45.20 21.55
CA SER A 12 -55.18 44.91 20.79
C SER A 12 -54.88 44.25 19.43
N ALA A 13 -55.78 43.34 19.06
CA ALA A 13 -56.24 42.86 17.75
C ALA A 13 -55.47 43.16 16.44
N CYS A 14 -55.26 42.10 15.64
CA CYS A 14 -55.83 42.05 14.30
C CYS A 14 -56.16 40.61 13.88
N CYS A 15 -57.41 40.40 13.49
CA CYS A 15 -58.00 39.13 13.12
C CYS A 15 -57.67 38.77 11.66
N CYS A 16 -57.38 37.49 11.39
CA CYS A 16 -57.82 36.82 10.17
C CYS A 16 -58.27 35.41 10.56
N PHE A 17 -59.58 35.17 10.49
CA PHE A 17 -60.18 33.85 10.57
C PHE A 17 -60.15 33.20 9.18
N ALA A 18 -59.71 31.95 9.11
CA ALA A 18 -60.27 30.97 8.19
C ALA A 18 -60.21 29.59 8.85
N ALA A 19 -61.39 29.07 9.15
CA ALA A 19 -61.62 27.75 9.71
C ALA A 19 -61.35 26.65 8.66
N GLY A 20 -60.82 25.51 9.09
CA GLY A 20 -60.74 24.29 8.29
C GLY A 20 -60.56 23.08 9.20
N GLY A 21 -61.57 22.22 9.25
CA GLY A 21 -61.69 21.09 10.18
C GLY A 21 -60.80 19.88 9.86
N PRO A 22 -60.98 18.75 10.58
CA PRO A 22 -60.10 17.59 10.51
C PRO A 22 -60.24 16.89 9.15
N ALA A 23 -59.10 16.58 8.54
CA ALA A 23 -59.04 15.92 7.24
C ALA A 23 -59.67 14.50 7.28
N PRO A 24 -60.42 14.08 6.24
CA PRO A 24 -60.98 12.74 6.16
C PRO A 24 -59.93 11.71 5.69
N LEU A 25 -59.95 10.53 6.30
CA LEU A 25 -59.31 9.32 5.80
C LEU A 25 -59.93 8.93 4.44
N GLY A 26 -59.12 8.97 3.38
CA GLY A 26 -59.42 8.47 2.04
C GLY A 26 -58.25 7.60 1.53
N PRO A 27 -58.47 6.72 0.55
CA PRO A 27 -57.80 5.43 0.43
C PRO A 27 -56.35 5.53 -0.05
N GLU A 28 -55.49 4.66 0.50
CA GLU A 28 -54.11 4.49 0.07
C GLU A 28 -54.04 4.13 -1.43
N GLY A 29 -53.50 5.05 -2.23
CA GLY A 29 -52.99 4.75 -3.56
C GLY A 29 -51.62 4.07 -3.47
N PRO A 30 -51.26 3.18 -4.40
CA PRO A 30 -50.00 2.46 -4.35
C PRO A 30 -48.83 3.44 -4.52
N PRO A 31 -47.73 3.31 -3.74
CA PRO A 31 -46.55 4.15 -3.91
C PRO A 31 -45.98 4.00 -5.33
N GLN A 32 -45.79 5.12 -6.01
CA GLN A 32 -45.07 5.19 -7.28
C GLN A 32 -43.58 4.97 -6.99
N ASP A 33 -43.01 3.96 -7.64
CA ASP A 33 -41.63 3.54 -7.55
C ASP A 33 -40.73 4.60 -8.20
N GLU A 34 -40.39 5.67 -7.47
CA GLU A 34 -39.29 6.54 -7.84
C GLU A 34 -37.99 5.78 -7.60
N LEU A 35 -37.50 5.16 -8.67
CA LEU A 35 -36.17 4.56 -8.78
C LEU A 35 -35.11 5.62 -8.42
N HIS A 36 -34.78 5.70 -7.14
CA HIS A 36 -33.56 6.34 -6.69
C HIS A 36 -32.41 5.50 -7.22
N GLU A 37 -31.73 6.03 -8.25
CA GLU A 37 -30.40 5.60 -8.65
C GLU A 37 -29.55 5.38 -7.38
N PRO A 38 -29.06 4.16 -7.12
CA PRO A 38 -28.25 3.90 -5.96
C PRO A 38 -26.98 4.75 -6.08
N LYS A 39 -26.82 5.71 -5.16
CA LYS A 39 -25.54 6.39 -4.94
C LYS A 39 -24.47 5.31 -4.84
N ASP A 40 -23.52 5.34 -5.77
CA ASP A 40 -22.36 4.46 -5.79
C ASP A 40 -21.78 4.37 -4.38
N VAL A 41 -22.01 3.23 -3.73
CA VAL A 41 -21.29 2.87 -2.52
C VAL A 41 -19.87 2.63 -3.01
N GLN A 42 -18.99 3.60 -2.80
CA GLN A 42 -17.56 3.38 -2.96
C GLN A 42 -17.16 2.27 -1.99
N ILE A 43 -17.11 1.04 -2.50
CA ILE A 43 -16.54 -0.10 -1.79
C ILE A 43 -15.10 0.32 -1.48
N PRO A 44 -14.67 0.38 -0.20
CA PRO A 44 -13.30 0.74 0.10
C PRO A 44 -12.38 -0.22 -0.63
N ALA A 45 -11.57 0.33 -1.54
CA ALA A 45 -10.64 -0.45 -2.34
C ALA A 45 -9.76 -1.28 -1.39
N ARG A 46 -9.68 -2.59 -1.65
CA ARG A 46 -8.90 -3.49 -0.80
C ARG A 46 -7.45 -2.99 -0.75
N PRO A 47 -6.81 -2.96 0.44
CA PRO A 47 -5.41 -2.56 0.55
C PRO A 47 -4.55 -3.43 -0.39
N SER A 48 -3.86 -2.80 -1.33
CA SER A 48 -3.09 -3.49 -2.37
C SER A 48 -1.61 -3.19 -2.24
N VAL A 49 -0.79 -4.14 -2.68
CA VAL A 49 0.66 -3.98 -2.81
C VAL A 49 0.92 -3.27 -4.14
N ARG A 50 1.71 -2.20 -4.12
CA ARG A 50 2.07 -1.42 -5.30
C ARG A 50 3.57 -1.50 -5.54
N PHE A 51 3.97 -1.37 -6.80
CA PHE A 51 5.37 -1.50 -7.23
C PHE A 51 5.81 -0.17 -7.83
N ASN A 52 6.62 0.59 -7.10
CA ASN A 52 7.07 1.92 -7.52
C ASN A 52 8.48 1.84 -8.09
N LEU A 53 8.62 2.00 -9.40
CA LEU A 53 9.89 2.09 -10.10
C LEU A 53 10.51 3.48 -9.87
N ARG A 54 11.73 3.49 -9.34
CA ARG A 54 12.52 4.69 -9.07
C ARG A 54 13.39 5.02 -10.27
N THR A 55 13.15 6.18 -10.86
CA THR A 55 13.83 6.68 -12.07
C THR A 55 14.97 7.65 -11.74
N SER A 56 14.84 8.40 -10.63
CA SER A 56 15.82 9.40 -10.19
C SER A 56 16.77 8.88 -9.10
N GLU A 57 17.98 9.48 -9.03
CA GLU A 57 18.88 9.37 -7.86
C GLU A 57 18.37 10.20 -6.69
N ASP A 58 17.58 11.24 -6.97
CA ASP A 58 16.85 12.00 -5.97
C ASP A 58 15.78 11.10 -5.36
N ALA A 59 15.95 10.83 -4.07
CA ALA A 59 15.13 9.88 -3.36
C ALA A 59 13.74 10.44 -3.01
N GLU A 60 13.59 11.76 -3.01
CA GLU A 60 12.31 12.44 -2.78
C GLU A 60 11.46 12.52 -4.06
N HIS A 61 12.06 12.28 -5.23
CA HIS A 61 11.34 12.27 -6.50
C HIS A 61 10.31 11.15 -6.54
N GLU A 62 9.10 11.50 -6.96
CA GLU A 62 8.00 10.55 -7.15
C GLU A 62 8.36 9.56 -8.28
N GLY A 63 8.34 8.27 -7.98
CA GLY A 63 8.58 7.22 -8.97
C GLY A 63 7.31 6.79 -9.70
N CYS A 64 7.46 5.94 -10.71
CA CYS A 64 6.36 5.46 -11.53
C CYS A 64 5.78 4.14 -10.99
N TYR A 65 4.47 4.04 -10.79
CA TYR A 65 3.85 2.80 -10.35
C TYR A 65 3.60 1.85 -11.52
N LEU A 66 4.15 0.64 -11.44
CA LEU A 66 4.06 -0.36 -12.49
C LEU A 66 2.64 -0.95 -12.58
N PRO A 67 2.05 -1.04 -13.79
CA PRO A 67 0.70 -1.54 -14.00
C PRO A 67 0.66 -3.08 -14.00
N VAL A 68 0.71 -3.68 -12.81
CA VAL A 68 0.70 -5.15 -12.67
C VAL A 68 -0.61 -5.73 -13.18
N GLY A 69 -0.54 -6.68 -14.12
CA GLY A 69 -1.71 -7.40 -14.65
C GLY A 69 -2.66 -6.56 -15.51
N HIS A 70 -2.25 -5.35 -15.91
CA HIS A 70 -2.99 -4.52 -16.85
C HIS A 70 -2.26 -4.51 -18.20
N ASN A 71 -3.00 -4.27 -19.30
CA ASN A 71 -2.44 -4.21 -20.66
C ASN A 71 -1.63 -2.93 -20.92
N GLN A 72 -1.10 -2.29 -19.88
CA GLN A 72 -0.27 -1.09 -20.02
C GLN A 72 1.21 -1.49 -20.18
N PRO A 73 1.95 -0.82 -21.08
CA PRO A 73 3.38 -1.07 -21.26
C PRO A 73 4.17 -0.76 -19.98
N LEU A 74 5.16 -1.59 -19.67
CA LEU A 74 6.11 -1.31 -18.57
C LEU A 74 7.11 -0.21 -18.97
N GLU A 75 7.28 -0.04 -20.28
CA GLU A 75 8.14 0.93 -20.95
C GLU A 75 7.69 2.36 -20.68
N ASP A 76 6.40 2.59 -20.39
CA ASP A 76 5.86 3.90 -20.02
C ASP A 76 6.49 4.43 -18.72
N CYS A 77 6.84 3.52 -17.81
CA CYS A 77 7.59 3.84 -16.59
C CYS A 77 9.12 3.83 -16.81
N GLY A 78 9.61 3.43 -17.99
CA GLY A 78 11.03 3.26 -18.28
C GLY A 78 11.63 1.98 -17.71
N PHE A 79 10.83 0.94 -17.46
CA PHE A 79 11.34 -0.35 -16.98
C PHE A 79 12.16 -1.06 -18.06
N ASN A 80 13.38 -1.48 -17.74
CA ASN A 80 14.24 -2.21 -18.67
C ASN A 80 14.17 -3.73 -18.42
N MET A 81 13.55 -4.45 -19.35
CA MET A 81 13.30 -5.90 -19.25
C MET A 81 14.56 -6.77 -19.08
N THR A 82 15.70 -6.36 -19.64
CA THR A 82 16.93 -7.13 -19.63
C THR A 82 17.88 -6.74 -18.49
N ALA A 83 17.65 -5.57 -17.88
CA ALA A 83 18.48 -5.06 -16.81
C ALA A 83 18.29 -5.81 -15.48
N LYS A 84 19.32 -5.74 -14.63
CA LYS A 84 19.24 -6.18 -13.24
C LYS A 84 18.12 -5.43 -12.53
N THR A 85 17.34 -6.13 -11.71
CA THR A 85 16.18 -5.55 -11.05
C THR A 85 16.25 -5.78 -9.54
N PHE A 86 16.28 -4.68 -8.78
CA PHE A 86 16.27 -4.70 -7.33
C PHE A 86 14.86 -4.42 -6.81
N PHE A 87 14.31 -5.32 -6.01
CA PHE A 87 13.09 -5.07 -5.26
C PHE A 87 13.45 -4.73 -3.81
N ILE A 88 13.19 -3.50 -3.39
CA ILE A 88 13.37 -3.06 -2.01
C ILE A 88 12.05 -3.23 -1.28
N ILE A 89 12.06 -4.05 -0.23
CA ILE A 89 10.87 -4.42 0.53
C ILE A 89 11.03 -3.89 1.95
N HIS A 90 10.24 -2.86 2.28
CA HIS A 90 10.26 -2.26 3.60
C HIS A 90 9.63 -3.17 4.67
N GLY A 91 9.85 -2.83 5.95
CA GLY A 91 9.30 -3.56 7.09
C GLY A 91 8.03 -2.93 7.65
N TRP A 92 7.75 -3.23 8.92
CA TRP A 92 6.66 -2.62 9.70
C TRP A 92 6.83 -1.10 9.81
N ALA A 93 5.72 -0.37 9.69
CA ALA A 93 5.72 1.10 9.69
C ALA A 93 4.75 1.63 10.74
N MET A 94 5.19 1.76 12.00
CA MET A 94 4.35 2.25 13.09
C MET A 94 3.76 3.64 12.82
N THR A 95 4.53 4.54 12.22
CA THR A 95 4.11 5.93 11.95
C THR A 95 3.36 6.10 10.63
N GLY A 96 3.25 5.04 9.82
CA GLY A 96 2.67 5.13 8.47
C GLY A 96 3.57 5.87 7.48
N ILE A 97 4.86 6.07 7.80
CA ILE A 97 5.83 6.73 6.93
C ILE A 97 6.98 5.76 6.66
N LEU A 98 7.46 5.71 5.42
CA LEU A 98 8.65 4.95 5.05
C LEU A 98 9.90 5.65 5.61
N GLY A 99 10.77 4.88 6.28
CA GLY A 99 11.96 5.44 6.93
C GLY A 99 13.03 5.93 5.93
N GLU A 100 13.83 6.91 6.35
CA GLU A 100 14.92 7.50 5.53
C GLU A 100 15.91 6.50 4.95
N TRP A 101 16.09 5.35 5.61
CA TRP A 101 16.97 4.28 5.15
C TRP A 101 16.59 3.80 3.73
N LEU A 102 15.30 3.84 3.39
CA LEU A 102 14.79 3.41 2.09
C LEU A 102 15.31 4.35 1.00
N TYR A 103 15.18 5.65 1.22
CA TYR A 103 15.66 6.70 0.33
C TYR A 103 17.18 6.64 0.13
N LYS A 104 17.94 6.47 1.22
CA LYS A 104 19.39 6.28 1.18
C LYS A 104 19.78 5.01 0.39
N LEU A 105 19.02 3.93 0.53
CA LEU A 105 19.27 2.69 -0.20
C LEU A 105 18.96 2.82 -1.70
N VAL A 106 17.84 3.46 -2.06
CA VAL A 106 17.47 3.73 -3.45
C VAL A 106 18.58 4.53 -4.13
N SER A 107 18.99 5.65 -3.52
CA SER A 107 20.05 6.51 -4.03
C SER A 107 21.36 5.75 -4.22
N ALA A 108 21.81 5.00 -3.20
CA ALA A 108 23.03 4.20 -3.28
C ALA A 108 22.99 3.11 -4.37
N LEU A 109 21.83 2.46 -4.57
CA LEU A 109 21.68 1.46 -5.64
C LEU A 109 21.70 2.09 -7.02
N ARG A 110 21.00 3.22 -7.22
CA ARG A 110 20.99 3.95 -8.50
C ARG A 110 22.38 4.48 -8.87
N THR A 111 23.12 5.02 -7.90
CA THR A 111 24.50 5.48 -8.12
C THR A 111 25.43 4.33 -8.51
N ARG A 112 25.28 3.16 -7.87
CA ARG A 112 26.15 2.00 -8.10
C ARG A 112 25.78 1.20 -9.36
N GLU A 113 24.50 1.08 -9.66
CA GLU A 113 23.93 0.21 -10.68
C GLU A 113 23.02 1.06 -11.59
N ARG A 114 23.64 1.97 -12.36
CA ARG A 114 22.93 3.03 -13.11
C ARG A 114 21.85 2.53 -14.08
N GLU A 115 22.07 1.37 -14.66
CA GLU A 115 21.17 0.76 -15.65
C GLU A 115 20.12 -0.16 -15.00
N ALA A 116 20.22 -0.43 -13.70
CA ALA A 116 19.33 -1.34 -13.02
C ALA A 116 17.97 -0.68 -12.72
N ASN A 117 16.92 -1.50 -12.78
CA ASN A 117 15.61 -1.15 -12.26
C ASN A 117 15.65 -1.20 -10.72
N VAL A 118 15.20 -0.14 -10.07
CA VAL A 118 15.05 -0.10 -8.61
C VAL A 118 13.57 0.06 -8.27
N VAL A 119 12.96 -1.01 -7.79
CA VAL A 119 11.52 -1.07 -7.49
C VAL A 119 11.33 -1.08 -5.99
N VAL A 120 10.65 -0.06 -5.47
CA VAL A 120 10.17 -0.04 -4.08
C VAL A 120 8.83 -0.77 -4.02
N VAL A 121 8.76 -1.83 -3.23
CA VAL A 121 7.51 -2.53 -2.95
C VAL A 121 6.78 -1.78 -1.85
N ASP A 122 5.76 -1.03 -2.22
CA ASP A 122 4.89 -0.30 -1.31
C ASP A 122 3.75 -1.20 -0.86
N TRP A 123 3.86 -1.70 0.37
CA TRP A 123 2.80 -2.42 1.07
C TRP A 123 2.41 -1.69 2.36
N LEU A 124 2.63 -0.37 2.41
CA LEU A 124 2.40 0.47 3.58
C LEU A 124 1.00 0.32 4.19
N PRO A 125 -0.11 0.20 3.42
CA PRO A 125 -1.43 -0.03 3.99
C PRO A 125 -1.55 -1.33 4.81
N LEU A 126 -0.74 -2.34 4.47
CA LEU A 126 -0.68 -3.64 5.15
C LEU A 126 0.41 -3.67 6.24
N ALA A 127 1.43 -2.83 6.13
CA ALA A 127 2.53 -2.70 7.07
C ALA A 127 2.22 -1.75 8.23
N HIS A 128 1.35 -0.77 8.02
CA HIS A 128 0.87 0.18 9.03
C HIS A 128 -0.38 -0.37 9.73
N GLN A 129 -0.22 -1.56 10.30
CA GLN A 129 -1.23 -2.25 11.11
C GLN A 129 -0.62 -2.60 12.46
N LEU A 130 -1.41 -3.19 13.38
CA LEU A 130 -0.85 -3.80 14.58
C LEU A 130 0.24 -4.80 14.16
N TYR A 131 1.31 -4.91 14.96
CA TYR A 131 2.47 -5.71 14.57
C TYR A 131 2.11 -7.16 14.20
N THR A 132 1.17 -7.77 14.92
CA THR A 132 0.65 -9.11 14.63
C THR A 132 -0.05 -9.20 13.27
N ASP A 133 -0.82 -8.19 12.91
CA ASP A 133 -1.52 -8.13 11.61
C ASP A 133 -0.53 -7.88 10.48
N ALA A 134 0.44 -6.98 10.68
CA ALA A 134 1.51 -6.73 9.74
C ALA A 134 2.36 -8.00 9.49
N VAL A 135 2.63 -8.78 10.55
CA VAL A 135 3.27 -10.09 10.44
C VAL A 135 2.41 -11.05 9.60
N ASN A 136 1.12 -11.17 9.89
CA ASN A 136 0.22 -12.05 9.14
C ASN A 136 0.12 -11.65 7.65
N ASN A 137 0.21 -10.35 7.36
CA ASN A 137 0.19 -9.81 6.00
C ASN A 137 1.44 -10.17 5.20
N THR A 138 2.58 -10.50 5.83
CA THR A 138 3.84 -10.78 5.12
C THR A 138 3.70 -11.89 4.07
N LYS A 139 2.93 -12.94 4.37
CA LYS A 139 2.66 -14.05 3.44
C LYS A 139 1.86 -13.57 2.23
N THR A 140 0.85 -12.73 2.44
CA THR A 140 0.02 -12.15 1.37
C THR A 140 0.84 -11.23 0.48
N VAL A 141 1.69 -10.38 1.07
CA VAL A 141 2.60 -9.50 0.31
C VAL A 141 3.60 -10.32 -0.50
N GLY A 142 4.15 -11.40 0.08
CA GLY A 142 5.02 -12.33 -0.64
C GLY A 142 4.36 -12.92 -1.89
N HIS A 143 3.08 -13.33 -1.81
CA HIS A 143 2.32 -13.79 -2.98
C HIS A 143 2.12 -12.70 -4.03
N SER A 144 1.91 -11.45 -3.62
CA SER A 144 1.76 -10.33 -4.57
C SER A 144 3.06 -10.07 -5.34
N ILE A 145 4.21 -10.12 -4.66
CA ILE A 145 5.52 -9.99 -5.31
C ILE A 145 5.79 -11.19 -6.23
N ALA A 146 5.51 -12.42 -5.78
CA ALA A 146 5.69 -13.61 -6.62
C ALA A 146 4.86 -13.52 -7.91
N ARG A 147 3.58 -13.14 -7.82
CA ARG A 147 2.71 -12.93 -8.99
C ARG A 147 3.24 -11.85 -9.94
N MET A 148 3.82 -10.77 -9.40
CA MET A 148 4.46 -9.75 -10.23
C MET A 148 5.68 -10.32 -10.97
N LEU A 149 6.51 -11.11 -10.29
CA LEU A 149 7.68 -11.74 -10.90
C LEU A 149 7.28 -12.78 -11.96
N ASP A 150 6.30 -13.63 -11.67
CA ASP A 150 5.76 -14.60 -12.63
C ASP A 150 5.22 -13.90 -13.88
N TRP A 151 4.47 -12.81 -13.70
CA TRP A 151 3.98 -12.00 -14.82
C TRP A 151 5.11 -11.34 -15.62
N LEU A 152 6.17 -10.88 -14.97
CA LEU A 152 7.35 -10.36 -15.67
C LEU A 152 8.08 -11.45 -16.47
N GLN A 153 8.10 -12.69 -16.00
CA GLN A 153 8.70 -13.82 -16.72
C GLN A 153 7.97 -14.19 -18.00
N GLU A 154 6.69 -13.84 -18.13
CA GLU A 154 5.92 -14.03 -19.37
C GLU A 154 6.35 -13.06 -20.49
N LYS A 155 7.16 -12.05 -20.16
CA LYS A 155 7.63 -11.03 -21.09
C LYS A 155 9.03 -11.35 -21.59
N ASP A 156 9.26 -11.12 -22.89
CA ASP A 156 10.53 -11.43 -23.53
C ASP A 156 11.72 -10.69 -22.88
N GLY A 157 12.79 -11.43 -22.62
CA GLY A 157 14.05 -10.89 -22.08
C GLY A 157 14.14 -10.80 -20.56
N PHE A 158 13.04 -10.98 -19.82
CA PHE A 158 13.10 -11.03 -18.36
C PHE A 158 13.73 -12.33 -17.86
N SER A 159 14.57 -12.24 -16.84
CA SER A 159 15.15 -13.41 -16.17
C SER A 159 15.11 -13.24 -14.66
N LEU A 160 14.56 -14.24 -13.95
CA LEU A 160 14.61 -14.27 -12.48
C LEU A 160 16.04 -14.25 -11.94
N GLY A 161 17.02 -14.74 -12.71
CA GLY A 161 18.44 -14.68 -12.34
C GLY A 161 18.95 -13.25 -12.18
N ASN A 162 18.31 -12.27 -12.82
CA ASN A 162 18.64 -10.85 -12.72
C ASN A 162 17.91 -10.14 -11.56
N VAL A 163 17.06 -10.86 -10.83
CA VAL A 163 16.27 -10.31 -9.71
C VAL A 163 17.02 -10.42 -8.39
N HIS A 164 17.07 -9.30 -7.65
CA HIS A 164 17.58 -9.24 -6.29
C HIS A 164 16.51 -8.67 -5.35
N LEU A 165 15.99 -9.51 -4.45
CA LEU A 165 15.07 -9.08 -3.40
C LEU A 165 15.86 -8.60 -2.17
N ILE A 166 15.62 -7.38 -1.71
CA ILE A 166 16.25 -6.78 -0.53
C ILE A 166 15.16 -6.46 0.48
N GLY A 167 15.06 -7.28 1.53
CA GLY A 167 14.06 -7.12 2.58
C GLY A 167 14.63 -6.56 3.88
N TYR A 168 13.95 -5.58 4.48
CA TYR A 168 14.31 -5.03 5.80
C TYR A 168 13.26 -5.39 6.85
N SER A 169 13.68 -5.91 8.02
CA SER A 169 12.76 -6.31 9.11
C SER A 169 11.70 -7.31 8.62
N LEU A 170 10.39 -7.02 8.74
CA LEU A 170 9.33 -7.86 8.16
C LEU A 170 9.49 -8.06 6.65
N GLY A 171 10.08 -7.10 5.94
CA GLY A 171 10.38 -7.21 4.52
C GLY A 171 11.33 -8.36 4.18
N ALA A 172 12.17 -8.81 5.12
CA ALA A 172 13.03 -9.98 4.91
C ALA A 172 12.22 -11.28 4.82
N HIS A 173 11.19 -11.42 5.66
CA HIS A 173 10.24 -12.54 5.59
C HIS A 173 9.39 -12.47 4.33
N VAL A 174 8.91 -11.28 3.96
CA VAL A 174 8.21 -11.05 2.68
C VAL A 174 9.08 -11.48 1.50
N ALA A 175 10.37 -11.14 1.48
CA ALA A 175 11.30 -11.55 0.43
C ALA A 175 11.46 -13.07 0.38
N GLY A 176 11.57 -13.73 1.54
CA GLY A 176 11.62 -15.19 1.65
C GLY A 176 10.35 -15.86 1.11
N TYR A 177 9.18 -15.34 1.48
CA TYR A 177 7.90 -15.81 0.93
C TYR A 177 7.81 -15.61 -0.58
N ALA A 178 8.19 -14.44 -1.10
CA ALA A 178 8.19 -14.16 -2.53
C ALA A 178 9.08 -15.13 -3.29
N GLY A 179 10.31 -15.37 -2.81
CA GLY A 179 11.23 -16.35 -3.40
C GLY A 179 10.75 -17.80 -3.32
N ASN A 180 9.92 -18.15 -2.34
CA ASN A 180 9.32 -19.47 -2.21
C ASN A 180 8.07 -19.67 -3.09
N PHE A 181 7.33 -18.60 -3.38
CA PHE A 181 6.08 -18.67 -4.15
C PHE A 181 6.26 -18.46 -5.65
N VAL A 182 7.34 -17.79 -6.08
CA VAL A 182 7.62 -17.55 -7.51
C VAL A 182 7.93 -18.86 -8.24
N THR A 183 7.51 -18.95 -9.51
CA THR A 183 7.77 -20.10 -10.37
C THR A 183 9.19 -20.02 -10.95
N GLY A 184 10.15 -20.52 -10.17
CA GLY A 184 11.56 -20.56 -10.54
C GLY A 184 12.45 -20.19 -9.36
N THR A 185 13.60 -19.57 -9.63
CA THR A 185 14.53 -19.15 -8.58
C THR A 185 15.04 -17.76 -8.87
N VAL A 186 14.80 -16.83 -7.94
CA VAL A 186 15.36 -15.48 -8.00
C VAL A 186 16.87 -15.53 -7.81
N GLY A 187 17.59 -14.64 -8.50
CA GLY A 187 19.06 -14.61 -8.47
C GLY A 187 19.63 -14.38 -7.07
N ARG A 188 19.00 -13.52 -6.27
CA ARG A 188 19.47 -13.25 -4.90
C ARG A 188 18.37 -12.74 -3.96
N ILE A 189 18.48 -13.13 -2.69
CA ILE A 189 17.72 -12.54 -1.58
C ILE A 189 18.70 -12.01 -0.53
N THR A 190 18.46 -10.82 -0.02
CA THR A 190 19.19 -10.23 1.11
C THR A 190 18.20 -9.76 2.16
N GLY A 191 18.23 -10.40 3.34
CA GLY A 191 17.46 -9.98 4.51
C GLY A 191 18.32 -9.15 5.47
N LYS A 192 17.89 -7.93 5.79
CA LYS A 192 18.52 -7.08 6.81
C LYS A 192 17.66 -7.02 8.06
N HIS A 193 18.27 -7.23 9.23
CA HIS A 193 17.60 -7.18 10.54
C HIS A 193 16.31 -8.03 10.59
N CYS A 194 16.39 -9.28 10.11
CA CYS A 194 15.29 -10.22 10.19
C CYS A 194 14.96 -10.52 11.68
N LEU A 195 13.80 -10.03 12.14
CA LEU A 195 13.35 -10.27 13.51
C LEU A 195 12.89 -11.73 13.63
N LEU A 196 13.65 -12.52 14.39
CA LEU A 196 13.30 -13.88 14.80
C LEU A 196 12.40 -13.83 16.04
N HIS A 197 11.18 -13.32 15.92
CA HIS A 197 10.17 -13.66 16.91
C HIS A 197 9.52 -14.98 16.47
N LYS A 198 10.13 -16.10 16.87
CA LYS A 198 9.76 -17.49 16.50
C LYS A 198 8.28 -17.87 16.71
N GLN A 199 7.52 -17.04 17.43
CA GLN A 199 6.09 -17.27 17.69
C GLN A 199 5.14 -16.64 16.68
N LEU A 200 5.58 -15.70 15.85
CA LEU A 200 4.68 -14.97 14.93
C LEU A 200 4.98 -15.23 13.45
N VAL A 201 6.20 -15.65 13.09
CA VAL A 201 6.57 -15.91 11.68
C VAL A 201 7.08 -17.32 11.49
N SER A 202 6.51 -18.06 10.54
CA SER A 202 6.79 -19.47 10.28
C SER A 202 7.87 -19.74 9.23
N SER A 203 8.33 -18.72 8.48
CA SER A 203 9.34 -18.86 7.42
C SER A 203 10.78 -18.62 7.93
N PRO A 204 11.76 -19.50 7.60
CA PRO A 204 13.17 -19.26 7.91
C PRO A 204 13.77 -18.17 7.02
N CYS A 205 14.65 -17.34 7.59
CA CYS A 205 15.35 -16.28 6.86
C CYS A 205 16.54 -16.83 6.05
N SER A 206 16.62 -16.52 4.76
CA SER A 206 17.76 -16.87 3.89
C SER A 206 18.80 -15.75 3.92
N SER A 207 19.91 -15.97 4.61
CA SER A 207 21.05 -15.04 4.66
C SER A 207 22.10 -15.42 3.61
N SER A 208 22.12 -14.73 2.46
CA SER A 208 23.24 -14.78 1.51
C SER A 208 24.06 -13.50 1.60
N ASP A 209 24.86 -13.40 2.68
CA ASP A 209 25.77 -12.29 2.93
C ASP A 209 27.09 -12.45 2.17
N LYS A 210 27.24 -11.65 1.13
CA LYS A 210 28.51 -11.02 0.75
C LYS A 210 28.18 -9.57 0.40
N LEU A 211 28.15 -8.70 1.40
CA LEU A 211 28.47 -7.30 1.21
C LEU A 211 29.93 -7.16 1.62
N ALA A 212 30.78 -6.92 0.63
CA ALA A 212 32.16 -6.58 0.84
C ALA A 212 32.24 -5.39 1.81
N SER A 213 33.09 -5.55 2.81
CA SER A 213 33.63 -4.48 3.63
C SER A 213 33.98 -3.28 2.74
N LEU A 214 33.26 -2.16 2.92
CA LEU A 214 33.75 -0.86 2.49
C LEU A 214 34.97 -0.59 3.36
N ASN A 215 36.13 -0.92 2.81
CA ASN A 215 37.42 -0.73 3.42
C ASN A 215 37.62 0.77 3.62
N GLN A 216 37.85 1.17 4.87
CA GLN A 216 38.50 2.42 5.18
C GLN A 216 39.92 2.33 4.60
N SER A 217 40.15 2.97 3.45
CA SER A 217 41.49 3.26 2.98
C SER A 217 41.43 4.40 1.96
N ALA A 218 41.55 5.64 2.46
CA ALA A 218 42.14 6.73 1.70
C ALA A 218 43.62 6.37 1.41
N PRO A 219 44.09 6.57 0.17
CA PRO A 219 45.06 7.64 -0.11
C PRO A 219 44.73 8.33 -1.46
N HIS A 220 45.16 9.54 -1.83
CA HIS A 220 46.26 10.43 -1.46
C HIS A 220 45.76 11.88 -1.43
#